data_AF-A0AA97HDH2-F1
#
_entry.id   AF-A0AA97HDH2-F1
#
_cell.length_a   1.000
_cell.length_b   1.000
_cell.length_c   1.000
_cell.angle_alpha   90.00
_cell.angle_beta   90.00
_cell.angle_gamma   90.00
#
_symmetry.space_group_name_H-M   'P 1'
#
loop_
_entity.id
_entity.type
_entity.pdbx_description
1 polymer ?
#
loop_
_entity_poly.entity_id
_entity_poly.type
_entity_poly.pdbx_seq_one_letter_code
_entity_poly.pdbx_strand_id
1 'polypeptide(L)'
;MNQSLVEHSEIKEAHQLLIQNQSAWELAQKVISEGYWDLKVIDGDPDNEANLITWSSKFRELIGYSKKEFPDGWDSFFAVAHPDDLKGTMDAFGELMESTDPDYQYVTEYRMKHKNGEYIWFRERGAMPKRREWHFAQSSWRGK
;
A
#
# COMPACT_ATOMS: atom_id res chain seq x y z
N MET A 1 29.86 -33.22 4.57
CA MET A 1 29.89 -31.74 4.43
C MET A 1 28.62 -31.21 5.09
N ASN A 2 28.74 -30.25 6.01
CA ASN A 2 27.79 -30.05 7.11
C ASN A 2 26.61 -29.14 6.72
N GLN A 3 25.42 -29.74 6.54
CA GLN A 3 24.17 -29.07 6.14
C GLN A 3 23.81 -27.87 7.05
N SER A 4 24.14 -27.96 8.34
CA SER A 4 23.93 -26.88 9.33
C SER A 4 24.77 -25.61 9.09
N LEU A 5 25.95 -25.70 8.46
CA LEU A 5 26.75 -24.51 8.15
C LEU A 5 26.20 -23.74 6.95
N VAL A 6 25.56 -24.43 6.01
CA VAL A 6 24.93 -23.85 4.82
C VAL A 6 23.63 -23.12 5.19
N GLU A 7 22.79 -23.72 6.04
CA GLU A 7 21.56 -23.07 6.54
C GLU A 7 21.88 -21.77 7.32
N HIS A 8 22.93 -21.77 8.14
CA HIS A 8 23.35 -20.56 8.86
C HIS A 8 23.94 -19.47 7.94
N SER A 9 24.57 -19.82 6.82
CA SER A 9 25.02 -18.82 5.84
C SER A 9 23.86 -18.23 5.04
N GLU A 10 22.91 -19.06 4.63
CA GLU A 10 21.73 -18.63 3.86
C GLU A 10 20.84 -17.66 4.67
N ILE A 11 20.60 -17.95 5.96
CA ILE A 11 19.82 -17.07 6.84
C ILE A 11 20.51 -15.71 7.01
N LYS A 12 21.85 -15.69 7.13
CA LYS A 12 22.61 -14.44 7.26
C LYS A 12 22.56 -13.60 5.99
N GLU A 13 22.69 -14.23 4.83
CA GLU A 13 22.57 -13.55 3.54
C GLU A 13 21.17 -12.99 3.32
N ALA A 14 20.12 -13.77 3.62
CA ALA A 14 18.73 -13.32 3.53
C ALA A 14 18.45 -12.13 4.47
N HIS A 15 18.96 -12.19 5.71
CA HIS A 15 18.84 -11.10 6.67
C HIS A 15 19.58 -9.84 6.20
N GLN A 16 20.78 -9.98 5.63
CA GLN A 16 21.53 -8.87 5.09
C GLN A 16 20.83 -8.21 3.91
N LEU A 17 20.24 -9.02 3.02
CA LEU A 17 19.46 -8.54 1.88
C LEU A 17 18.19 -7.80 2.35
N LEU A 18 17.53 -8.30 3.40
CA LEU A 18 16.37 -7.63 3.99
C LEU A 18 16.75 -6.25 4.53
N ILE A 19 17.85 -6.15 5.27
CA ILE A 19 18.36 -4.87 5.79
C ILE A 19 18.69 -3.91 4.64
N GLN A 20 19.33 -4.41 3.58
CA GLN A 20 19.66 -3.60 2.40
C GLN A 20 18.41 -3.08 1.70
N ASN A 21 17.41 -3.94 1.48
CA ASN A 21 16.14 -3.57 0.86
C ASN A 21 15.37 -2.57 1.71
N GLN A 22 15.33 -2.76 3.04
CA GLN A 22 14.71 -1.81 3.95
C GLN A 22 15.40 -0.45 3.90
N SER A 23 16.74 -0.43 3.92
CA SER A 23 17.52 0.82 3.85
C SER A 23 17.28 1.55 2.52
N ALA A 24 17.27 0.82 1.40
CA ALA A 24 16.99 1.38 0.09
C ALA A 24 15.57 1.94 0.00
N TRP A 25 14.59 1.24 0.59
CA TRP A 25 13.20 1.68 0.65
C TRP A 25 13.03 2.96 1.47
N GLU A 26 13.63 3.03 2.67
CA GLU A 26 13.60 4.22 3.50
C GLU A 26 14.22 5.44 2.81
N LEU A 27 15.30 5.24 2.04
CA LEU A 27 15.91 6.30 1.25
C LEU A 27 15.00 6.74 0.10
N ALA A 28 14.41 5.79 -0.63
CA ALA A 28 13.48 6.09 -1.72
C ALA A 28 12.31 6.94 -1.22
N GLN A 29 11.70 6.55 -0.08
CA GLN A 29 10.60 7.31 0.52
C GLN A 29 10.98 8.74 0.93
N LYS A 30 12.24 8.99 1.30
CA LYS A 30 12.73 10.34 1.65
C LYS A 30 12.97 11.21 0.42
N VAL A 31 13.35 10.61 -0.70
CA VAL A 31 13.75 11.33 -1.93
C VAL A 31 12.58 11.51 -2.89
N ILE A 32 11.62 10.58 -2.91
CA ILE A 32 10.42 10.71 -3.74
C ILE A 32 9.62 11.93 -3.25
N SER A 33 9.38 12.85 -4.19
CA SER A 33 8.58 14.06 -3.93
C SER A 33 7.08 13.76 -3.91
N GLU A 34 6.68 12.62 -4.47
CA GLU A 34 5.30 12.14 -4.52
C GLU A 34 4.88 11.55 -3.16
N GLY A 35 3.61 11.76 -2.80
CA GLY A 35 2.98 11.01 -1.73
C GLY A 35 2.71 9.57 -2.17
N TYR A 36 2.60 8.65 -1.22
CA TYR A 36 2.10 7.31 -1.50
C TYR A 36 1.08 6.95 -0.44
N TRP A 37 0.28 5.94 -0.76
CA TRP A 37 -0.59 5.27 0.17
C TRP A 37 -0.51 3.77 -0.09
N ASP A 38 -0.87 2.98 0.92
CA ASP A 38 -0.89 1.52 0.87
C ASP A 38 -2.19 1.01 1.47
N LEU A 39 -2.81 0.02 0.83
CA LEU A 39 -3.98 -0.66 1.35
C LEU A 39 -3.59 -2.06 1.77
N LYS A 40 -3.64 -2.29 3.09
CA LYS A 40 -3.49 -3.62 3.65
C LYS A 40 -4.84 -4.35 3.60
N VAL A 41 -4.91 -5.38 2.77
CA VAL A 41 -6.06 -6.29 2.69
C VAL A 41 -5.89 -7.44 3.69
N ILE A 42 -6.86 -7.64 4.56
CA ILE A 42 -6.90 -8.67 5.60
C ILE A 42 -7.63 -9.90 5.07
N ASP A 43 -7.06 -11.08 5.32
CA ASP A 43 -7.61 -12.39 4.90
C ASP A 43 -7.88 -12.55 3.39
N GLY A 44 -7.30 -11.67 2.57
CA GLY A 44 -7.55 -11.62 1.13
C GLY A 44 -8.94 -11.12 0.76
N ASP A 45 -9.70 -10.60 1.72
CA ASP A 45 -11.03 -10.04 1.54
C ASP A 45 -10.96 -8.50 1.41
N PRO A 46 -11.19 -7.94 0.20
CA PRO A 46 -11.14 -6.50 -0.02
C PRO A 46 -12.25 -5.72 0.70
N ASP A 47 -13.31 -6.39 1.12
CA ASP A 47 -14.45 -5.79 1.84
C ASP A 47 -14.31 -5.92 3.37
N ASN A 48 -13.20 -6.50 3.84
CA ASN A 48 -12.95 -6.67 5.26
C ASN A 48 -12.86 -5.31 5.97
N GLU A 49 -13.66 -5.12 7.02
CA GLU A 49 -13.69 -3.89 7.82
C GLU A 49 -12.35 -3.57 8.50
N ALA A 50 -11.49 -4.58 8.68
CA ALA A 50 -10.14 -4.42 9.23
C ALA A 50 -9.10 -3.98 8.18
N ASN A 51 -9.50 -3.81 6.92
CA ASN A 51 -8.63 -3.25 5.88
C ASN A 51 -8.20 -1.84 6.26
N LEU A 52 -6.93 -1.54 6.07
CA LEU A 52 -6.36 -0.27 6.51
C LEU A 52 -5.60 0.40 5.38
N ILE A 53 -6.01 1.62 5.04
CA ILE A 53 -5.20 2.52 4.22
C ILE A 53 -4.21 3.25 5.10
N THR A 54 -2.94 3.19 4.75
CA THR A 54 -1.89 4.01 5.36
C THR A 54 -1.47 5.12 4.39
N TRP A 55 -1.47 6.36 4.87
CA TRP A 55 -0.99 7.51 4.10
C TRP A 55 0.47 7.84 4.46
N SER A 56 1.32 8.10 3.47
CA SER A 56 2.69 8.52 3.74
C SER A 56 2.74 9.91 4.39
N SER A 57 3.84 10.21 5.11
CA SER A 57 4.06 11.57 5.64
C SER A 57 4.11 12.61 4.53
N LYS A 58 4.75 12.27 3.40
CA LYS A 58 4.83 13.15 2.22
C LYS A 58 3.45 13.44 1.63
N PHE A 59 2.57 12.45 1.52
CA PHE A 59 1.20 12.66 1.06
C PHE A 59 0.47 13.69 1.93
N ARG A 60 0.56 13.52 3.25
CA ARG A 60 -0.04 14.44 4.22
C ARG A 60 0.54 15.86 4.12
N GLU A 61 1.85 15.98 3.93
CA GLU A 61 2.52 17.26 3.67
C GLU A 61 1.98 17.94 2.40
N LEU A 62 1.79 17.19 1.30
CA LEU A 62 1.29 17.71 0.03
C LEU A 62 -0.15 18.25 0.14
N ILE A 63 -1.01 17.60 0.93
CA ILE A 63 -2.37 18.09 1.18
C ILE A 63 -2.47 19.07 2.38
N GLY A 64 -1.35 19.29 3.07
CA GLY A 64 -1.21 20.28 4.15
C GLY A 64 -1.69 19.81 5.52
N TYR A 65 -1.96 18.52 5.71
CA TYR A 65 -2.47 17.97 6.97
C TYR A 65 -1.39 17.25 7.79
N SER A 66 -1.57 17.16 9.10
CA SER A 66 -0.77 16.28 9.96
C SER A 66 -1.40 14.88 10.09
N LYS A 67 -0.64 13.88 10.59
CA LYS A 67 -1.19 12.53 10.84
C LYS A 67 -2.40 12.52 11.79
N LYS A 68 -2.49 13.48 12.71
CA LYS A 68 -3.61 13.59 13.64
C LYS A 68 -4.86 14.15 12.95
N GLU A 69 -4.69 15.03 11.97
CA GLU A 69 -5.79 15.66 11.25
C GLU A 69 -6.25 14.85 10.04
N PHE A 70 -5.35 14.01 9.49
CA PHE A 70 -5.60 13.10 8.39
C PHE A 70 -5.17 11.68 8.78
N PRO A 71 -6.00 10.99 9.61
CA PRO A 71 -5.71 9.64 10.06
C PRO A 71 -5.68 8.64 8.90
N ASP A 72 -5.12 7.47 9.17
CA ASP A 72 -5.15 6.32 8.25
C ASP A 72 -6.61 5.86 8.05
N GLY A 73 -6.96 5.39 6.84
CA GLY A 73 -8.32 4.97 6.46
C GLY A 73 -9.02 5.80 5.39
N TRP A 74 -10.08 5.24 4.82
CA TRP A 74 -10.89 5.83 3.74
C TRP A 74 -11.62 7.11 4.16
N ASP A 75 -12.05 7.23 5.42
CA ASP A 75 -12.80 8.39 5.92
C ASP A 75 -12.04 9.70 5.72
N SER A 76 -10.72 9.68 5.94
CA SER A 76 -9.85 10.85 5.71
C SER A 76 -9.87 11.27 4.24
N PHE A 77 -9.80 10.30 3.32
CA PHE A 77 -9.87 10.56 1.88
C PHE A 77 -11.24 11.14 1.49
N PHE A 78 -12.34 10.51 1.91
CA PHE A 78 -13.69 10.98 1.61
C PHE A 78 -14.00 12.35 2.19
N ALA A 79 -13.40 12.72 3.33
CA ALA A 79 -13.60 14.02 3.97
C ALA A 79 -13.05 15.20 3.15
N VAL A 80 -12.09 14.94 2.25
CA VAL A 80 -11.42 16.00 1.48
C VAL A 80 -11.51 15.82 -0.03
N ALA A 81 -11.86 14.64 -0.52
CA ALA A 81 -12.05 14.40 -1.95
C ALA A 81 -13.21 15.26 -2.49
N HIS A 82 -13.04 15.78 -3.71
CA HIS A 82 -14.10 16.53 -4.36
C HIS A 82 -15.25 15.58 -4.74
N PRO A 83 -16.51 15.91 -4.42
CA PRO A 83 -17.65 15.00 -4.62
C PRO A 83 -17.85 14.58 -6.08
N ASP A 84 -17.64 15.51 -7.02
CA ASP A 84 -17.77 15.23 -8.46
C ASP A 84 -16.75 14.21 -8.99
N ASP A 85 -15.58 14.13 -8.36
CA ASP A 85 -14.46 13.29 -8.82
C ASP A 85 -14.46 11.93 -8.10
N LEU A 86 -15.22 11.81 -7.00
CA LEU A 86 -15.21 10.65 -6.12
C LEU A 86 -15.63 9.38 -6.84
N LYS A 87 -16.72 9.43 -7.62
CA LYS A 87 -17.21 8.26 -8.34
C LYS A 87 -16.15 7.73 -9.32
N GLY A 88 -15.59 8.60 -10.17
CA GLY A 88 -14.59 8.18 -11.16
C GLY A 88 -13.32 7.63 -10.52
N THR A 89 -12.90 8.21 -9.38
CA THR A 89 -11.74 7.73 -8.64
C THR A 89 -11.98 6.34 -8.04
N MET A 90 -13.15 6.12 -7.43
CA MET A 90 -13.50 4.83 -6.85
C MET A 90 -13.76 3.75 -7.91
N ASP A 91 -14.32 4.11 -9.08
CA ASP A 91 -14.49 3.19 -10.20
C ASP A 91 -13.10 2.69 -10.69
N ALA A 92 -12.13 3.60 -10.90
CA ALA A 92 -10.77 3.23 -11.33
C ALA A 92 -10.04 2.36 -10.30
N PHE A 93 -10.23 2.64 -9.01
CA PHE A 93 -9.71 1.79 -7.94
C PHE A 93 -10.39 0.41 -7.93
N GLY A 94 -11.72 0.36 -8.08
CA GLY A 94 -12.49 -0.89 -8.18
C GLY A 94 -12.05 -1.78 -9.34
N GLU A 95 -11.81 -1.18 -10.51
CA GLU A 95 -11.25 -1.89 -11.68
C GLU A 95 -9.91 -2.56 -11.36
N LEU A 96 -9.03 -1.92 -10.58
CA LEU A 96 -7.77 -2.53 -10.14
C LEU A 96 -8.01 -3.71 -9.19
N MET A 97 -8.97 -3.59 -8.26
CA MET A 97 -9.31 -4.66 -7.32
C MET A 97 -9.88 -5.89 -8.02
N GLU A 98 -10.64 -5.69 -9.09
CA GLU A 98 -11.29 -6.75 -9.88
C GLU A 98 -10.39 -7.31 -10.99
N SER A 99 -9.33 -6.59 -11.36
CA SER A 99 -8.45 -7.01 -12.44
C SER A 99 -7.74 -8.33 -12.14
N THR A 100 -7.77 -9.23 -13.13
CA THR A 100 -7.00 -10.47 -13.12
C THR A 100 -5.61 -10.33 -13.74
N ASP A 101 -5.32 -9.17 -14.35
CA ASP A 101 -4.02 -8.90 -14.95
C ASP A 101 -3.03 -8.46 -13.86
N PRO A 102 -1.97 -9.24 -13.58
CA PRO A 102 -0.99 -8.92 -12.53
C PRO A 102 -0.14 -7.69 -12.84
N ASP A 103 -0.20 -7.16 -14.06
CA ASP A 103 0.49 -5.95 -14.50
C ASP A 103 -0.48 -4.77 -14.70
N TYR A 104 -1.77 -4.92 -14.33
CA TYR A 104 -2.74 -3.82 -14.41
C TYR A 104 -2.37 -2.66 -13.49
N GLN A 105 -2.47 -1.46 -14.04
CA GLN A 105 -2.27 -0.20 -13.34
C GLN A 105 -3.34 0.79 -13.79
N TYR A 106 -3.85 1.60 -12.87
CA TYR A 106 -4.70 2.73 -13.25
C TYR A 106 -3.97 4.06 -13.08
N VAL A 107 -4.44 5.06 -13.82
CA VAL A 107 -4.09 6.46 -13.61
C VAL A 107 -5.38 7.23 -13.47
N THR A 108 -5.50 8.02 -12.41
CA THR A 108 -6.67 8.88 -12.20
C THR A 108 -6.23 10.27 -11.77
N GLU A 109 -7.06 11.26 -12.05
CA GLU A 109 -6.87 12.65 -11.67
C GLU A 109 -8.11 13.13 -10.93
N TYR A 110 -7.92 13.66 -9.72
CA TYR A 110 -9.02 14.12 -8.89
C TYR A 110 -8.60 15.29 -8.03
N ARG A 111 -9.58 16.07 -7.59
CA ARG A 111 -9.35 17.20 -6.70
C ARG A 111 -9.47 16.75 -5.25
N MET A 112 -8.54 17.22 -4.41
CA MET A 112 -8.66 17.14 -2.95
C MET A 112 -8.59 18.52 -2.34
N LYS A 113 -9.34 18.72 -1.26
CA LYS A 113 -9.35 19.94 -0.47
C LYS A 113 -8.09 19.99 0.37
N HIS A 114 -7.19 20.91 0.04
CA HIS A 114 -6.03 21.23 0.85
C HIS A 114 -6.46 21.91 2.15
N LYS A 115 -5.63 21.84 3.20
CA LYS A 115 -5.93 22.41 4.52
C LYS A 115 -6.23 23.92 4.49
N ASN A 116 -5.70 24.65 3.51
CA ASN A 116 -5.99 26.07 3.31
C ASN A 116 -7.41 26.35 2.76
N GLY A 117 -8.16 25.30 2.40
CA GLY A 117 -9.53 25.38 1.90
C GLY A 117 -9.68 25.30 0.38
N GLU A 118 -8.58 25.38 -0.37
CA GLU A 118 -8.57 25.29 -1.83
C GLU A 118 -8.58 23.84 -2.31
N TYR A 119 -9.15 23.61 -3.49
CA TYR A 119 -9.01 22.33 -4.17
C TYR A 119 -7.74 22.33 -5.01
N ILE A 120 -6.92 21.30 -4.83
CA ILE A 120 -5.73 21.05 -5.64
C ILE A 120 -5.88 19.74 -6.40
N TRP A 121 -5.31 19.69 -7.59
CA TRP A 121 -5.33 18.49 -8.43
C TRP A 121 -4.26 17.51 -8.00
N PHE A 122 -4.67 16.26 -7.78
CA PHE A 122 -3.80 15.12 -7.63
C PHE A 122 -3.87 14.26 -8.88
N ARG A 123 -2.72 13.73 -9.27
CA ARG A 123 -2.63 12.64 -10.24
C ARG A 123 -2.07 11.44 -9.52
N GLU A 124 -2.82 10.36 -9.54
CA GLU A 124 -2.47 9.13 -8.83
C GLU A 124 -2.23 8.00 -9.83
N ARG A 125 -1.29 7.12 -9.47
CA ARG A 125 -1.08 5.83 -10.13
C ARG A 125 -1.20 4.72 -9.11
N GLY A 126 -2.13 3.79 -9.32
CA GLY A 126 -2.35 2.63 -8.47
C GLY A 126 -1.96 1.34 -9.17
N ALA A 127 -1.38 0.40 -8.40
CA ALA A 127 -1.02 -0.93 -8.87
C ALA A 127 -1.09 -1.93 -7.70
N MET A 128 -1.36 -3.19 -8.01
CA MET A 128 -1.32 -4.28 -7.03
C MET A 128 0.07 -4.91 -6.97
N PRO A 129 0.61 -5.20 -5.76
CA PRO A 129 1.82 -5.99 -5.66
C PRO A 129 1.58 -7.41 -6.17
N LYS A 130 2.55 -7.98 -6.91
CA LYS A 130 2.46 -9.32 -7.53
C LYS A 130 2.27 -10.48 -6.55
N ARG A 131 2.32 -10.26 -5.23
CA ARG A 131 2.24 -11.30 -4.21
C ARG A 131 0.94 -11.22 -3.42
N ARG A 132 -0.06 -12.02 -3.82
CA ARG A 132 -1.04 -12.62 -2.90
C ARG A 132 -0.39 -13.86 -2.29
N GLU A 133 0.44 -13.70 -1.26
CA GLU A 133 1.06 -14.86 -0.61
C GLU A 133 0.10 -15.59 0.33
N TRP A 134 -0.71 -16.48 -0.26
CA TRP A 134 -1.42 -17.54 0.46
C TRP A 134 -0.40 -18.53 1.05
N HIS A 135 -0.12 -18.41 2.34
CA HIS A 135 0.60 -19.43 3.08
C HIS A 135 -0.38 -20.54 3.48
N PHE A 136 -0.60 -21.53 2.60
CA PHE A 136 -1.20 -22.79 3.03
C PHE A 136 -0.15 -23.61 3.79
N ALA A 137 -0.12 -23.48 5.11
CA ALA A 137 0.55 -24.47 5.95
C ALA A 137 -0.37 -25.70 6.07
N GLN A 138 -0.19 -26.71 5.21
CA GLN A 138 -0.75 -28.04 5.47
C GLN A 138 0.12 -28.73 6.52
N SER A 139 -0.34 -28.80 7.77
CA SER A 139 0.15 -29.79 8.73
C SER A 139 -0.64 -31.08 8.55
N SER A 140 -0.04 -32.07 7.90
CA SER A 140 -0.61 -33.42 7.85
C SER A 140 -0.47 -34.07 9.23
N TRP A 141 -1.55 -34.13 10.00
CA TRP A 141 -1.67 -35.04 11.14
C TRP A 141 -2.19 -36.39 10.64
N ARG A 142 -1.40 -37.46 10.78
CA ARG A 142 -1.88 -38.84 10.73
C ARG A 142 -1.44 -39.53 12.02
N GLY A 143 -2.34 -39.56 13.00
CA GLY A 143 -2.22 -40.47 14.13
C GLY A 143 -2.45 -41.92 13.70
N LYS A 144 -1.64 -42.81 14.24
CA LYS A 144 -2.02 -44.18 14.57
C LYS A 144 -1.62 -44.42 16.02
#